data_AF-H0G9J7-F1
#
_entry.id   AF-H0G9J7-F1
#
_cell.length_a   1.000
_cell.length_b   1.000
_cell.length_c   1.000
_cell.angle_alpha   90.00
_cell.angle_beta   90.00
_cell.angle_gamma   90.00
#
_symmetry.space_group_name_H-M   'P 1'
#
loop_
_entity.id
_entity.type
_entity.pdbx_description
1 polymer ?
#
loop_
_entity_poly.entity_id
_entity_poly.type
_entity_poly.pdbx_seq_one_letter_code
_entity_poly.pdbx_strand_id
1 'polypeptide(L)' 'MVNLPTAGVDFHVPFGGRKASSYGPREQGKYAAEFYTNVKTAYTLA' A
#
# COMPACT_ATOMS: atom_id res chain seq x y z
N MET A 1 -9.78 3.28 11.73
CA MET A 1 -9.64 3.59 13.17
C MET A 1 -11.02 3.66 13.77
N VAL A 2 -11.23 3.05 14.93
CA VAL A 2 -12.48 3.13 15.69
C VAL A 2 -12.13 3.73 17.04
N ASN A 3 -12.79 4.81 17.45
CA ASN A 3 -12.54 5.53 18.71
C ASN A 3 -11.11 6.09 18.90
N LEU A 4 -10.39 6.33 17.80
CA LEU A 4 -9.06 6.95 17.80
C LEU A 4 -9.06 8.23 16.94
N PRO A 5 -8.14 9.18 17.20
CA PRO A 5 -7.94 10.35 16.36
C PRO A 5 -7.51 9.95 14.95
N THR A 6 -7.72 10.83 13.97
CA THR A 6 -7.36 10.59 12.57
C THR A 6 -5.85 10.65 12.30
N ALA A 7 -5.11 11.38 13.14
CA ALA A 7 -3.66 11.44 13.12
C ALA A 7 -3.06 10.35 14.01
N GLY A 8 -1.87 9.88 13.65
CA GLY A 8 -1.19 8.78 14.35
C GLY A 8 -1.49 7.43 13.69
N VAL A 9 -0.88 7.20 12.53
CA VAL A 9 -1.03 5.96 11.77
C VAL A 9 0.03 4.95 12.17
N ASP A 10 -0.35 3.67 12.23
CA ASP A 10 0.59 2.58 12.45
C ASP A 10 1.46 2.34 11.22
N PHE A 11 2.79 2.39 11.37
CA PHE A 11 3.72 2.31 10.22
C PHE A 11 3.70 0.97 9.45
N HIS A 12 3.17 -0.08 10.07
CA HIS A 12 3.09 -1.40 9.43
C HIS A 12 1.85 -1.58 8.55
N VAL A 13 0.84 -0.70 8.68
CA VAL A 13 -0.36 -0.73 7.85
C VAL A 13 -0.23 0.17 6.63
N PRO A 14 -1.01 -0.05 5.56
CA PRO A 14 -0.91 0.75 4.34
C PRO A 14 -1.44 2.17 4.55
N PHE A 15 -0.65 3.17 4.18
CA PHE A 15 -1.04 4.57 4.20
C PHE A 15 -1.47 5.07 2.82
N GLY A 16 -2.53 5.87 2.76
CA GLY A 16 -3.01 6.55 1.56
C GLY A 16 -4.51 6.81 1.54
N GLY A 17 -4.94 7.81 0.76
CA GLY A 17 -6.34 8.25 0.66
C GLY A 17 -7.18 7.53 -0.41
N ARG A 18 -8.36 8.07 -0.71
CA ARG A 18 -9.20 7.64 -1.84
C ARG A 18 -9.92 8.86 -2.41
N LYS A 19 -10.32 8.82 -3.70
CA LYS A 19 -10.87 9.97 -4.46
C LYS A 19 -9.77 11.01 -4.71
N ALA A 20 -10.06 12.30 -4.47
CA ALA A 20 -9.12 13.40 -4.72
C ALA A 20 -7.83 13.33 -3.87
N SER A 21 -7.81 12.52 -2.80
CA SER A 21 -6.63 12.34 -1.94
C SER A 21 -5.75 11.15 -2.34
N SER A 22 -5.87 10.62 -3.57
CA SER A 22 -5.05 9.49 -4.03
C SER A 22 -4.87 9.50 -5.55
N TYR A 23 -3.65 9.27 -6.01
CA TYR A 23 -3.32 9.07 -7.42
C TYR A 23 -2.58 7.74 -7.69
N GLY A 24 -2.10 7.05 -6.66
CA GLY A 24 -1.24 5.87 -6.81
C GLY A 24 -1.37 4.83 -5.69
N PRO A 25 -0.40 3.90 -5.59
CA PRO A 25 -0.38 2.82 -4.61
C PRO A 25 -0.14 3.33 -3.18
N ARG A 26 -0.17 2.42 -2.20
CA ARG A 26 -0.01 2.75 -0.77
C ARG A 26 1.46 2.92 -0.40
N GLU A 27 1.73 3.82 0.55
CA GLU A 27 3.10 4.26 0.84
C GLU A 27 3.78 3.49 1.99
N GLN A 28 3.02 2.73 2.78
CA GLN A 28 3.52 2.07 4.00
C GLN A 28 3.14 0.58 4.05
N GLY A 29 3.78 -0.15 4.97
CA GLY A 29 3.59 -1.58 5.14
C GLY A 29 3.98 -2.38 3.90
N LYS A 30 3.44 -3.61 3.80
CA LYS A 30 3.76 -4.53 2.69
C LYS A 30 3.37 -3.99 1.31
N TYR A 31 2.39 -3.09 1.25
CA TYR A 31 1.89 -2.52 0.00
C TYR A 31 2.83 -1.48 -0.62
N ALA A 32 3.76 -0.91 0.16
CA ALA A 32 4.79 -0.02 -0.37
C ALA A 32 5.68 -0.72 -1.41
N ALA A 33 5.81 -2.05 -1.33
CA ALA A 33 6.59 -2.83 -2.29
C ALA A 33 6.09 -2.68 -3.74
N GLU A 34 4.78 -2.47 -3.95
CA GLU A 34 4.20 -2.29 -5.28
C GLU A 34 4.69 -1.01 -5.98
N PHE A 35 5.14 -0.01 -5.22
CA PHE A 35 5.72 1.21 -5.81
C PHE A 35 7.15 0.98 -6.33
N TYR A 36 7.93 0.17 -5.62
CA TYR A 36 9.35 -0.05 -5.93
C TYR A 36 9.61 -1.28 -6.80
N THR A 37 8.59 -2.12 -7.02
CA THR A 37 8.74 -3.40 -7.73
C THR A 37 7.68 -3.57 -8.81
N ASN A 38 7.99 -4.38 -9.82
CA ASN A 38 7.05 -4.78 -10.87
C ASN A 38 6.77 -6.28 -10.77
N VAL A 39 5.52 -6.66 -11.01
CA VAL A 39 5.12 -8.07 -11.09
C VAL A 39 5.62 -8.67 -12.40
N LYS A 40 6.32 -9.81 -12.32
CA LYS A 40 6.75 -10.60 -13.48
C LYS A 40 6.14 -11.99 -13.41
N THR A 41 5.28 -12.30 -14.38
CA THR A 41 4.70 -13.64 -14.55
C THR A 41 5.56 -14.46 -15.49
N ALA A 42 5.93 -15.69 -15.10
CA ALA A 42 6.72 -16.61 -15.91
C ALA A 42 6.11 -18.02 -15.84
N TYR A 43 6.14 -18.74 -16.96
CA TYR A 43 5.72 -20.14 -17.06
C TYR A 43 6.95 -21.03 -17.15
N THR A 44 6.93 -22.15 -16.41
CA THR A 44 7.98 -23.17 -16.44
C THR A 44 7.36 -24.51 -16.83
N LEU A 45 7.94 -25.18 -17.83
CA LEU A 45 7.63 -26.58 -18.11
C LEU A 45 8.30 -27.44 -17.03
N ALA A 46 7.53 -28.33 -16.38
CA ALA A 46 8.05 -29.28 -15.40
C ALA A 46 8.73 -30.47 -16.09
#